data_AF-A0A401NNU8-F1
#
_entry.id   AF-A0A401NNU8-F1
#
_cell.length_a   1.000
_cell.length_b   1.000
_cell.length_c   1.000
_cell.angle_alpha   90.00
_cell.angle_beta   90.00
_cell.angle_gamma   90.00
#
_symmetry.space_group_name_H-M   'P 1'
#
loop_
_entity.id
_entity.type
_entity.pdbx_description
1 polymer ?
#
loop_
_entity_poly.entity_id
_entity_poly.type
_entity_poly.pdbx_seq_one_letter_code
_entity_poly.pdbx_strand_id
1 'polypeptide(L)'
;MEKRVNIVEGDPATRSVAEKMAKLRIRLNKISLQTKKNNDVATEFQKGMIKIIVHFTSKEYSKIFMDYNTLEDVYSWLFREICEAGHLPSNLLLKHGSKEFPLKANTKDMPVTDITSPLEVEELKRANQQGGSGSSLAAGFSKHAIRFDLPTDIRLLEGMSPTQYLCAHCRCDEDLTLLYKTAFIKQDKDRDGKINVKEMERALLFVYKPHENHIQKLYNLTSINEDFKMDLKLFIALACLMSRILYKEPVNDAIKPDTITRKDVLEKADFYALDWRVSEVILRTDLRILLSYLL
;
A
#
# COMPACT_ATOMS: atom_id res chain seq x y z
N MET A 1 -98.01 -14.70 22.87
CA MET A 1 -96.59 -15.05 22.78
C MET A 1 -96.06 -14.44 21.49
N GLU A 2 -94.97 -13.67 21.57
CA GLU A 2 -94.05 -13.23 20.51
C GLU A 2 -93.56 -11.81 20.81
N LYS A 3 -92.41 -11.72 21.50
CA LYS A 3 -91.64 -10.46 21.56
C LYS A 3 -90.69 -10.44 20.36
N ARG A 4 -91.00 -9.59 19.38
CA ARG A 4 -90.07 -9.22 18.29
C ARG A 4 -88.90 -8.45 18.89
N VAL A 5 -87.69 -8.98 18.69
CA VAL A 5 -86.44 -8.29 19.01
C VAL A 5 -86.11 -7.36 17.85
N ASN A 6 -86.23 -6.05 18.07
CA ASN A 6 -85.74 -5.04 17.13
C ASN A 6 -84.21 -5.05 17.15
N ILE A 7 -83.62 -5.44 16.02
CA ILE A 7 -82.19 -5.32 15.76
C ILE A 7 -81.93 -3.83 15.50
N VAL A 8 -81.25 -3.19 16.45
CA VAL A 8 -80.79 -1.81 16.33
C VAL A 8 -79.72 -1.76 15.24
N GLU A 9 -80.01 -1.05 14.15
CA GLU A 9 -79.04 -0.75 13.09
C GLU A 9 -77.88 0.05 13.68
N GLY A 10 -76.68 -0.54 13.66
CA GLY A 10 -75.46 0.09 14.15
C GLY A 10 -75.08 1.32 13.32
N ASP A 11 -74.78 2.40 14.04
CA ASP A 11 -74.38 3.72 13.54
C ASP A 11 -73.31 3.63 12.42
N PRO A 12 -73.56 4.17 11.21
CA PRO A 12 -72.67 4.07 10.05
C PRO A 12 -71.26 4.64 10.31
N ALA A 13 -71.10 5.53 11.28
CA ALA A 13 -69.78 6.05 11.67
C ALA A 13 -68.88 4.96 12.28
N THR A 14 -69.45 4.00 13.02
CA THR A 14 -68.70 2.92 13.67
C THR A 14 -68.22 1.85 12.68
N ARG A 15 -69.00 1.57 11.63
CA ARG A 15 -68.59 0.68 10.52
C ARG A 15 -67.39 1.24 9.74
N SER A 16 -67.36 2.55 9.51
CA SER A 16 -66.26 3.23 8.80
C SER A 16 -64.93 3.16 9.56
N VAL A 17 -64.97 3.29 10.89
CA VAL A 17 -63.76 3.18 11.74
C VAL A 17 -63.26 1.74 11.80
N ALA A 18 -64.15 0.76 11.94
CA ALA A 18 -63.78 -0.66 11.96
C ALA A 18 -63.12 -1.08 10.64
N GLU A 19 -63.63 -0.61 9.50
CA GLU A 19 -63.08 -0.93 8.18
C GLU A 19 -61.70 -0.28 7.96
N LYS A 20 -61.50 0.96 8.44
CA LYS A 20 -60.19 1.62 8.43
C LYS A 20 -59.17 0.90 9.31
N MET A 21 -59.57 0.42 10.49
CA MET A 21 -58.72 -0.34 11.40
C MET A 21 -58.35 -1.72 10.83
N ALA A 22 -59.28 -2.40 10.15
CA ALA A 22 -59.00 -3.65 9.45
C ALA A 22 -57.98 -3.46 8.31
N LYS A 23 -58.13 -2.40 7.50
CA LYS A 23 -57.18 -2.06 6.43
C LYS A 23 -55.78 -1.73 6.97
N LEU A 24 -55.70 -1.02 8.11
CA LEU A 24 -54.42 -0.73 8.78
C LEU A 24 -53.73 -2.00 9.29
N ARG A 25 -54.45 -2.94 9.91
CA ARG A 25 -53.89 -4.22 10.37
C ARG A 25 -53.33 -5.07 9.24
N ILE A 26 -54.03 -5.14 8.11
CA ILE A 26 -53.55 -5.88 6.93
C ILE A 26 -52.25 -5.24 6.40
N ARG A 27 -52.20 -3.90 6.36
CA ARG A 27 -51.01 -3.16 5.88
C ARG A 27 -49.80 -3.36 6.80
N LEU A 28 -50.01 -3.33 8.12
CA LEU A 28 -48.97 -3.59 9.12
C LEU A 28 -48.44 -5.03 9.04
N ASN A 29 -49.31 -6.03 8.88
CA ASN A 29 -48.89 -7.42 8.71
C ASN A 29 -48.08 -7.62 7.41
N LYS A 30 -48.46 -6.94 6.32
CA LYS A 30 -47.73 -7.01 5.05
C LYS A 30 -46.32 -6.40 5.17
N ILE A 31 -46.19 -5.28 5.89
CA ILE A 31 -44.89 -4.65 6.20
C ILE A 31 -44.04 -5.58 7.08
N SER A 32 -44.63 -6.20 8.10
CA SER A 32 -43.93 -7.14 8.99
C SER A 32 -43.43 -8.39 8.25
N LEU A 33 -44.23 -8.92 7.32
CA LEU A 33 -43.84 -10.06 6.49
C LEU A 33 -42.73 -9.70 5.48
N GLN A 34 -42.75 -8.48 4.92
CA GLN A 34 -41.67 -7.99 4.06
C GLN A 34 -40.37 -7.74 4.84
N THR A 35 -40.44 -7.26 6.08
CA THR A 35 -39.25 -7.10 6.93
C THR A 35 -38.67 -8.45 7.36
N LYS A 36 -39.50 -9.45 7.67
CA LYS A 36 -39.01 -10.82 7.90
C LYS A 36 -38.35 -11.42 6.66
N LYS A 37 -38.96 -11.28 5.48
CA LYS A 37 -38.41 -11.81 4.23
C LYS A 37 -37.09 -11.13 3.83
N ASN A 38 -36.93 -9.83 4.13
CA ASN A 38 -35.66 -9.13 3.92
C ASN A 38 -34.58 -9.54 4.93
N ASN A 39 -34.94 -9.91 6.16
CA ASN A 39 -34.00 -10.42 7.15
C ASN A 39 -33.55 -11.87 6.86
N ASP A 40 -34.43 -12.70 6.30
CA ASP A 40 -34.10 -14.08 5.91
C ASP A 40 -33.18 -14.11 4.67
N VAL A 41 -33.33 -13.17 3.74
CA VAL A 41 -32.40 -13.02 2.59
C VAL A 41 -31.05 -12.45 3.04
N ALA A 42 -31.01 -11.58 4.06
CA ALA A 42 -29.76 -11.05 4.60
C ALA A 42 -28.92 -12.10 5.36
N THR A 43 -29.54 -13.18 5.85
CA THR A 43 -28.84 -14.24 6.60
C THR A 43 -28.23 -15.31 5.69
N GLU A 44 -28.73 -15.50 4.47
CA GLU A 44 -28.21 -16.51 3.53
C GLU A 44 -26.98 -16.02 2.73
N PHE A 45 -26.76 -14.71 2.65
CA PHE A 45 -25.57 -14.07 2.03
C PHE A 45 -24.34 -13.96 2.97
N GLN A 46 -24.45 -14.39 4.23
CA GLN A 46 -23.36 -14.29 5.21
C GLN A 46 -22.47 -15.53 5.31
N LYS A 47 -22.77 -16.60 4.56
CA LYS A 47 -21.95 -17.81 4.57
C LYS A 47 -20.64 -17.55 3.83
N GLY A 48 -19.53 -17.60 4.56
CA GLY A 48 -18.19 -17.36 4.02
C GLY A 48 -17.66 -15.94 4.20
N MET A 49 -18.36 -15.06 4.96
CA MET A 49 -17.83 -13.75 5.35
C MET A 49 -17.36 -13.76 6.81
N ILE A 50 -16.12 -13.32 7.04
CA ILE A 50 -15.47 -13.30 8.36
C ILE A 50 -15.11 -11.85 8.69
N LYS A 51 -15.65 -11.32 9.78
CA LYS A 51 -15.27 -9.99 10.29
C LYS A 51 -14.01 -10.12 11.14
N ILE A 52 -12.93 -9.47 10.70
CA ILE A 52 -11.70 -9.34 11.48
C ILE A 52 -11.67 -7.96 12.12
N ILE A 53 -11.57 -7.95 13.44
CA ILE A 53 -11.35 -6.78 14.29
C ILE A 53 -9.92 -6.82 14.79
N VAL A 54 -9.22 -5.70 14.72
CA VAL A 54 -7.83 -5.53 15.13
C VAL A 54 -7.70 -4.31 16.03
N HIS A 55 -7.10 -4.47 17.21
CA HIS A 55 -6.78 -3.39 18.12
C HIS A 55 -5.30 -3.03 18.01
N PHE A 56 -5.00 -1.76 17.72
CA PHE A 56 -3.64 -1.24 17.67
C PHE A 56 -3.55 0.09 18.40
N THR A 57 -2.62 0.20 19.36
CA THR A 57 -2.43 1.33 20.28
C THR A 57 -3.68 1.67 21.10
N SER A 58 -4.63 2.43 20.54
CA SER A 58 -5.93 2.75 21.14
C SER A 58 -7.04 2.89 20.09
N LYS A 59 -6.80 2.39 18.88
CA LYS A 59 -7.76 2.40 17.77
C LYS A 59 -8.19 0.97 17.43
N GLU A 60 -9.45 0.84 17.06
CA GLU A 60 -10.02 -0.38 16.52
C GLU A 60 -10.14 -0.25 15.01
N TYR A 61 -9.62 -1.25 14.29
CA TYR A 61 -9.75 -1.41 12.86
C TYR A 61 -10.62 -2.64 12.61
N SER A 62 -11.56 -2.57 11.67
CA SER A 62 -12.35 -3.75 11.31
C SER A 62 -12.63 -3.83 9.83
N LYS A 63 -12.60 -5.05 9.29
CA LYS A 63 -12.93 -5.33 7.90
C LYS A 63 -13.54 -6.72 7.75
N ILE A 64 -14.42 -6.86 6.77
CA ILE A 64 -15.03 -8.13 6.39
C ILE A 64 -14.16 -8.74 5.28
N PHE A 65 -13.72 -9.97 5.52
CA PHE A 65 -12.98 -10.82 4.60
C PHE A 65 -13.87 -11.97 4.14
N MET A 66 -13.53 -12.55 3.00
CA MET A 66 -14.10 -13.81 2.55
C MET A 66 -13.31 -14.99 3.15
N ASP A 67 -13.92 -16.17 3.19
CA ASP A 67 -13.31 -17.40 3.72
C ASP A 67 -12.07 -17.87 2.94
N TYR A 68 -11.96 -17.50 1.67
CA TYR A 68 -10.79 -17.75 0.83
C TYR A 68 -9.65 -16.74 1.01
N ASN A 69 -9.84 -15.68 1.80
CA ASN A 69 -8.75 -14.75 2.10
C ASN A 69 -7.72 -15.41 3.02
N THR A 70 -6.50 -14.90 2.98
CA THR A 70 -5.38 -15.44 3.77
C THR A 70 -4.89 -14.46 4.83
N LEU A 71 -4.00 -14.93 5.70
CA LEU A 71 -3.29 -14.09 6.67
C LEU A 71 -2.54 -12.94 5.98
N GLU A 72 -1.96 -13.17 4.80
CA GLU A 72 -1.32 -12.13 3.98
C GLU A 72 -2.29 -11.01 3.58
N ASP A 73 -3.53 -11.34 3.24
CA ASP A 73 -4.57 -10.34 2.94
C ASP A 73 -4.90 -9.48 4.16
N VAL A 74 -4.99 -10.09 5.34
CA VAL A 74 -5.25 -9.39 6.61
C VAL A 74 -4.10 -8.44 6.95
N TYR A 75 -2.86 -8.91 6.81
CA TYR A 75 -1.67 -8.09 7.00
C TYR A 75 -1.59 -6.94 6.01
N SER A 76 -1.85 -7.19 4.72
CA SER A 76 -1.84 -6.18 3.66
C SER A 76 -2.90 -5.10 3.87
N TRP A 77 -4.08 -5.49 4.32
CA TRP A 77 -5.14 -4.55 4.71
C TRP A 77 -4.70 -3.72 5.92
N LEU A 78 -4.28 -4.38 6.99
CA LEU A 78 -3.93 -3.70 8.23
C LEU A 78 -2.76 -2.74 8.06
N PHE A 79 -1.75 -3.14 7.26
CA PHE A 79 -0.63 -2.29 6.93
C PHE A 79 -1.11 -1.01 6.21
N ARG A 80 -2.04 -1.13 5.26
CA ARG A 80 -2.63 0.03 4.58
C ARG A 80 -3.34 0.98 5.55
N GLU A 81 -4.22 0.45 6.41
CA GLU A 81 -4.99 1.26 7.37
C GLU A 81 -4.11 1.93 8.43
N ILE A 82 -3.11 1.21 8.95
CA ILE A 82 -2.19 1.74 9.96
C ILE A 82 -1.23 2.77 9.34
N CYS A 83 -0.77 2.55 8.10
CA CYS A 83 0.01 3.53 7.35
C CYS A 83 -0.77 4.81 7.07
N GLU A 84 -2.03 4.72 6.64
CA GLU A 84 -2.91 5.90 6.45
C GLU A 84 -3.11 6.67 7.76
N ALA A 85 -3.01 6.00 8.91
CA ALA A 85 -3.07 6.61 10.24
C ALA A 85 -1.74 7.22 10.73
N GLY A 86 -0.66 7.19 9.93
CA GLY A 86 0.63 7.83 10.22
C GLY A 86 1.55 7.04 11.18
N HIS A 87 1.27 5.76 11.44
CA HIS A 87 2.12 4.88 12.23
C HIS A 87 2.73 3.79 11.34
N LEU A 88 4.03 3.52 11.48
CA LEU A 88 4.78 2.54 10.67
C LEU A 88 5.43 1.48 11.57
N PRO A 89 4.69 0.42 11.91
CA PRO A 89 5.25 -0.71 12.65
C PRO A 89 6.16 -1.52 11.73
N SER A 90 7.45 -1.59 12.09
CA SER A 90 8.48 -2.28 11.28
C SER A 90 8.33 -3.81 11.25
N ASN A 91 7.64 -4.39 12.23
CA ASN A 91 7.29 -5.81 12.28
C ASN A 91 6.00 -5.99 13.09
N LEU A 92 4.90 -6.25 12.40
CA LEU A 92 3.60 -6.48 13.01
C LEU A 92 3.45 -7.96 13.41
N LEU A 93 3.10 -8.21 14.67
CA LEU A 93 2.65 -9.52 15.11
C LEU A 93 1.18 -9.44 15.51
N LEU A 94 0.33 -10.20 14.81
CA LEU A 94 -1.07 -10.38 15.19
C LEU A 94 -1.17 -11.43 16.29
N LYS A 95 -1.91 -11.14 17.35
CA LYS A 95 -2.13 -12.03 18.50
C LYS A 95 -3.60 -12.18 18.82
N HIS A 96 -3.99 -13.34 19.31
CA HIS A 96 -5.27 -13.55 19.98
C HIS A 96 -5.06 -14.38 21.24
N GLY A 97 -5.08 -13.75 22.40
CA GLY A 97 -4.71 -14.39 23.66
C GLY A 97 -3.27 -14.94 23.61
N SER A 98 -3.11 -16.26 23.73
CA SER A 98 -1.80 -16.93 23.67
C SER A 98 -1.38 -17.35 22.26
N LYS A 99 -2.23 -17.16 21.23
CA LYS A 99 -1.91 -17.52 19.85
C LYS A 99 -1.27 -16.34 19.13
N GLU A 100 -0.20 -16.62 18.42
CA GLU A 100 0.52 -15.65 17.60
C GLU A 100 0.42 -16.03 16.12
N PHE A 101 0.17 -15.05 15.26
CA PHE A 101 0.01 -15.23 13.82
C PHE A 101 1.08 -14.41 13.08
N PRO A 102 2.36 -14.82 13.11
CA PRO A 102 3.42 -14.09 12.42
C PRO A 102 3.27 -14.22 10.91
N LEU A 103 3.56 -13.16 10.14
CA LEU A 103 3.64 -13.23 8.68
C LEU A 103 4.99 -13.85 8.26
N LYS A 104 5.01 -15.16 8.03
CA LYS A 104 6.18 -15.94 7.57
C LYS A 104 5.80 -16.76 6.34
N ALA A 105 6.81 -17.26 5.61
CA ALA A 105 6.59 -18.04 4.39
C ALA A 105 5.66 -19.26 4.57
N ASN A 106 5.61 -19.85 5.77
CA ASN A 106 4.77 -21.00 6.08
C ASN A 106 3.39 -20.64 6.65
N THR A 107 3.12 -19.38 6.96
CA THR A 107 1.87 -18.93 7.60
C THR A 107 1.11 -17.92 6.75
N LYS A 108 1.74 -17.32 5.73
CA LYS A 108 1.12 -16.32 4.85
C LYS A 108 -0.16 -16.81 4.15
N ASP A 109 -0.21 -18.09 3.79
CA ASP A 109 -1.33 -18.72 3.06
C ASP A 109 -2.38 -19.31 4.02
N MET A 110 -2.25 -19.09 5.33
CA MET A 110 -3.23 -19.53 6.33
C MET A 110 -4.59 -18.87 6.05
N PRO A 111 -5.69 -19.64 5.91
CA PRO A 111 -6.98 -19.07 5.60
C PRO A 111 -7.53 -18.27 6.79
N VAL A 112 -8.30 -17.21 6.50
CA VAL A 112 -8.87 -16.33 7.52
C VAL A 112 -9.83 -17.06 8.46
N THR A 113 -10.41 -18.21 8.04
CA THR A 113 -11.21 -19.10 8.89
C THR A 113 -10.47 -19.60 10.12
N ASP A 114 -9.15 -19.71 10.04
CA ASP A 114 -8.30 -20.25 11.11
C ASP A 114 -7.79 -19.15 12.05
N ILE A 115 -8.08 -17.89 11.73
CA ILE A 115 -7.70 -16.71 12.51
C ILE A 115 -8.83 -16.36 13.48
N THR A 116 -8.51 -16.30 14.78
CA THR A 116 -9.48 -15.93 15.81
C THR A 116 -9.47 -14.41 16.04
N SER A 117 -10.65 -13.77 16.00
CA SER A 117 -10.84 -12.32 16.21
C SER A 117 -11.54 -12.05 17.55
N PRO A 118 -11.29 -10.92 18.26
CA PRO A 118 -10.45 -9.76 17.91
C PRO A 118 -8.94 -10.03 18.04
N LEU A 119 -8.15 -9.43 17.17
CA LEU A 119 -6.69 -9.52 17.17
C LEU A 119 -6.07 -8.31 17.87
N GLU A 120 -5.01 -8.54 18.63
CA GLU A 120 -4.14 -7.51 19.17
C GLU A 120 -2.88 -7.42 18.33
N VAL A 121 -2.37 -6.21 18.18
CA VAL A 121 -1.15 -5.95 17.41
C VAL A 121 -0.01 -5.64 18.37
N GLU A 122 1.04 -6.45 18.31
CA GLU A 122 2.28 -6.20 19.02
C GLU A 122 3.42 -5.93 18.03
N GLU A 123 4.24 -4.92 18.30
CA GLU A 123 5.48 -4.70 17.57
C GLU A 123 6.54 -5.68 18.04
N LEU A 124 6.99 -6.57 17.16
CA LEU A 124 8.00 -7.57 17.49
C LEU A 124 9.37 -6.89 17.70
N LYS A 125 9.75 -6.66 18.96
CA LYS A 125 11.13 -6.25 19.30
C LYS A 125 12.05 -7.44 19.01
N ARG A 126 12.96 -7.31 18.03
CA ARG A 126 13.94 -8.37 17.71
C ARG A 126 14.74 -8.72 18.97
N ALA A 127 14.56 -9.93 19.48
CA ALA A 127 15.35 -10.45 20.59
C ALA A 127 16.79 -10.74 20.12
N ASN A 128 17.75 -10.14 20.82
CA ASN A 128 19.19 -10.34 20.68
C ASN A 128 19.55 -11.84 20.73
N GLN A 129 20.19 -12.35 19.68
CA GLN A 129 21.12 -13.47 19.82
C GLN A 129 22.45 -12.90 20.33
N GLN A 130 22.71 -13.08 21.62
CA GLN A 130 23.93 -12.66 22.30
C GLN A 130 25.09 -13.59 21.98
N GLY A 131 26.24 -13.01 21.66
CA GLY A 131 27.54 -13.68 21.66
C GLY A 131 28.64 -12.78 21.12
N GLY A 132 29.13 -11.83 21.93
CA GLY A 132 30.36 -11.09 21.61
C GLY A 132 30.37 -9.63 22.07
N SER A 133 31.01 -9.40 23.21
CA SER A 133 31.35 -8.10 23.80
C SER A 133 32.18 -7.21 22.87
N GLY A 134 31.77 -5.95 22.68
CA GLY A 134 32.63 -4.90 22.14
C GLY A 134 31.91 -3.77 21.41
N SER A 135 31.65 -2.68 22.12
CA SER A 135 31.17 -1.37 21.64
C SER A 135 29.70 -1.27 21.20
N SER A 136 28.94 -0.59 22.05
CA SER A 136 27.68 0.05 21.71
C SER A 136 27.95 1.21 20.74
N LEU A 137 27.64 1.02 19.45
CA LEU A 137 27.33 2.10 18.52
C LEU A 137 26.13 1.71 17.65
N ALA A 138 24.98 2.29 17.97
CA ALA A 138 23.87 2.59 17.07
C ALA A 138 23.40 1.47 16.12
N ALA A 139 22.55 0.55 16.60
CA ALA A 139 21.59 -0.14 15.73
C ALA A 139 20.42 0.81 15.41
N GLY A 140 20.74 1.91 14.72
CA GLY A 140 19.74 2.73 14.05
C GLY A 140 19.32 2.01 12.78
N PHE A 141 18.04 1.69 12.65
CA PHE A 141 17.41 1.36 11.37
C PHE A 141 17.98 2.25 10.26
N SER A 142 18.35 1.67 9.11
CA SER A 142 18.96 2.42 8.00
C SER A 142 18.05 3.56 7.55
N LYS A 143 18.45 4.80 7.85
CA LYS A 143 17.73 6.04 7.54
C LYS A 143 17.96 6.52 6.09
N HIS A 144 18.17 5.60 5.14
CA HIS A 144 18.44 5.92 3.73
C HIS A 144 17.73 4.91 2.82
N ALA A 145 16.41 5.05 2.63
CA ALA A 145 15.64 4.13 1.79
C ALA A 145 16.14 4.12 0.33
N ILE A 146 16.66 5.27 -0.14
CA ILE A 146 17.27 5.47 -1.45
C ILE A 146 18.46 6.41 -1.27
N ARG A 147 19.58 6.15 -1.95
CA ARG A 147 20.76 7.03 -1.98
C ARG A 147 21.43 6.96 -3.35
N PHE A 148 21.87 8.10 -3.86
CA PHE A 148 22.76 8.16 -5.02
C PHE A 148 24.17 8.46 -4.54
N ASP A 149 25.12 7.63 -4.94
CA ASP A 149 26.53 7.75 -4.56
C ASP A 149 27.29 8.54 -5.63
N LEU A 150 28.29 9.32 -5.22
CA LEU A 150 29.33 9.76 -6.14
C LEU A 150 30.53 8.83 -6.00
N PRO A 151 31.09 8.27 -7.09
CA PRO A 151 32.29 7.43 -6.98
C PRO A 151 33.43 8.22 -6.35
N THR A 152 34.25 7.52 -5.56
CA THR A 152 35.45 8.10 -4.94
C THR A 152 36.41 8.61 -6.01
N ASP A 153 36.62 7.83 -7.08
CA ASP A 153 37.31 8.27 -8.29
C ASP A 153 36.29 8.79 -9.32
N ILE A 154 36.28 10.09 -9.51
CA ILE A 154 35.32 10.80 -10.39
C ILE A 154 35.61 10.52 -11.86
N ARG A 155 36.83 10.12 -12.21
CA ARG A 155 37.19 9.76 -13.60
C ARG A 155 36.40 8.56 -14.10
N LEU A 156 35.87 7.73 -13.20
CA LEU A 156 34.96 6.64 -13.56
C LEU A 156 33.67 7.12 -14.22
N LEU A 157 33.32 8.41 -14.08
CA LEU A 157 32.16 9.00 -14.72
C LEU A 157 32.42 9.46 -16.16
N GLU A 158 33.67 9.46 -16.63
CA GLU A 158 34.01 9.85 -18.00
C GLU A 158 33.37 8.91 -19.03
N GLY A 159 32.61 9.48 -19.97
CA GLY A 159 31.90 8.72 -20.99
C GLY A 159 30.68 7.92 -20.49
N MET A 160 30.42 7.87 -19.18
CA MET A 160 29.30 7.12 -18.60
C MET A 160 27.95 7.76 -18.95
N SER A 161 26.97 6.96 -19.37
CA SER A 161 25.60 7.42 -19.57
C SER A 161 24.85 7.60 -18.24
N PRO A 162 23.76 8.39 -18.21
CA PRO A 162 22.88 8.47 -17.04
C PRO A 162 22.40 7.11 -16.54
N THR A 163 21.99 6.22 -17.45
CA THR A 163 21.52 4.86 -17.10
C THR A 163 22.62 3.97 -16.52
N GLN A 164 23.84 4.07 -17.05
CA GLN A 164 25.00 3.37 -16.50
C GLN A 164 25.34 3.87 -15.09
N TYR A 165 25.32 5.18 -14.89
CA TYR A 165 25.53 5.79 -13.57
C TYR A 165 24.49 5.29 -12.56
N LEU A 166 23.21 5.37 -12.91
CA LEU A 166 22.12 4.92 -12.05
C LEU A 166 22.28 3.45 -11.66
N CYS A 167 22.61 2.56 -12.60
CA CYS A 167 22.85 1.15 -12.30
C CYS A 167 24.06 0.90 -11.38
N ALA A 168 25.10 1.72 -11.47
CA ALA A 168 26.33 1.53 -10.70
C ALA A 168 26.29 2.19 -9.31
N HIS A 169 25.59 3.32 -9.21
CA HIS A 169 25.68 4.25 -8.08
C HIS A 169 24.34 4.55 -7.39
N CYS A 170 23.24 3.92 -7.79
CA CYS A 170 21.99 3.95 -7.03
C CYS A 170 21.98 2.85 -5.95
N ARG A 171 21.66 3.23 -4.72
CA ARG A 171 21.40 2.33 -3.59
C ARG A 171 19.94 2.40 -3.23
N CYS A 172 19.34 1.23 -3.05
CA CYS A 172 17.95 1.09 -2.64
C CYS A 172 17.90 0.08 -1.49
N ASP A 173 17.05 0.36 -0.51
CA ASP A 173 16.76 -0.56 0.58
C ASP A 173 16.12 -1.86 0.08
N GLU A 174 16.28 -2.94 0.85
CA GLU A 174 15.79 -4.27 0.49
C GLU A 174 14.27 -4.32 0.33
N ASP A 175 13.52 -3.62 1.21
CA ASP A 175 12.05 -3.63 1.18
C ASP A 175 11.53 -2.91 -0.07
N LEU A 176 12.13 -1.77 -0.42
CA LEU A 176 11.81 -1.04 -1.66
C LEU A 176 12.24 -1.83 -2.89
N THR A 177 13.39 -2.50 -2.84
CA THR A 177 13.88 -3.37 -3.91
C THR A 177 12.87 -4.49 -4.19
N LEU A 178 12.28 -5.09 -3.15
CA LEU A 178 11.26 -6.12 -3.29
C LEU A 178 9.96 -5.57 -3.90
N LEU A 179 9.53 -4.38 -3.48
CA LEU A 179 8.37 -3.70 -4.06
C LEU A 179 8.57 -3.45 -5.57
N TYR A 180 9.71 -2.87 -5.96
CA TYR A 180 10.00 -2.61 -7.36
C TYR A 180 10.15 -3.89 -8.17
N LYS A 181 10.77 -4.93 -7.61
CA LYS A 181 10.87 -6.24 -8.26
C LYS A 181 9.49 -6.84 -8.54
N THR A 182 8.55 -6.69 -7.60
CA THR A 182 7.16 -7.15 -7.79
C THR A 182 6.47 -6.39 -8.92
N ALA A 183 6.67 -5.07 -8.99
CA ALA A 183 6.16 -4.24 -10.06
C ALA A 183 6.72 -4.64 -11.44
N PHE A 184 8.02 -4.92 -11.52
CA PHE A 184 8.72 -5.36 -12.72
C PHE A 184 8.16 -6.69 -13.24
N ILE A 185 8.14 -7.73 -12.38
CA ILE A 185 7.68 -9.08 -12.74
C ILE A 185 6.23 -9.07 -13.23
N LYS A 186 5.40 -8.15 -12.72
CA LYS A 186 4.01 -8.01 -13.16
C LYS A 186 3.88 -7.51 -14.60
N GLN A 187 4.86 -6.76 -15.10
CA GLN A 187 4.86 -6.22 -16.47
C GLN A 187 5.70 -7.05 -17.45
N ASP A 188 6.72 -7.76 -16.98
CA ASP A 188 7.53 -8.73 -17.74
C ASP A 188 6.72 -10.02 -18.02
N LYS A 189 5.78 -9.92 -18.96
CA LYS A 189 4.82 -11.00 -19.26
C LYS A 189 5.44 -12.18 -20.00
N ASP A 190 6.41 -11.92 -20.87
CA ASP A 190 7.15 -12.93 -21.62
C ASP A 190 8.31 -13.53 -20.80
N ARG A 191 8.62 -12.92 -19.64
CA ARG A 191 9.65 -13.39 -18.70
C ARG A 191 11.02 -13.42 -19.35
N ASP A 192 11.29 -12.47 -20.26
CA ASP A 192 12.58 -12.31 -20.92
C ASP A 192 13.60 -11.58 -20.01
N GLY A 193 13.15 -11.14 -18.83
CA GLY A 193 13.95 -10.42 -17.84
C GLY A 193 14.16 -8.95 -18.21
N LYS A 194 13.46 -8.44 -19.21
CA LYS A 194 13.50 -7.06 -19.69
C LYS A 194 12.08 -6.53 -19.87
N ILE A 195 11.95 -5.21 -19.77
CA ILE A 195 10.71 -4.52 -20.08
C ILE A 195 11.00 -3.36 -21.04
N ASN A 196 10.04 -3.07 -21.92
CA ASN A 196 10.09 -1.87 -22.75
C ASN A 196 9.63 -0.63 -21.98
N VAL A 197 9.73 0.55 -22.61
CA VAL A 197 9.35 1.82 -21.97
C VAL A 197 7.88 1.86 -21.55
N LYS A 198 6.95 1.34 -22.36
CA LYS A 198 5.51 1.33 -22.01
C LYS A 198 5.22 0.43 -20.82
N GLU A 199 5.93 -0.69 -20.69
CA GLU A 199 5.86 -1.58 -19.54
C GLU A 199 6.49 -0.96 -18.30
N MET A 200 7.61 -0.25 -18.46
CA MET A 200 8.22 0.53 -17.38
C MET A 200 7.25 1.57 -16.82
N GLU A 201 6.59 2.36 -17.67
CA GLU A 201 5.58 3.34 -17.22
C GLU A 201 4.47 2.67 -16.42
N ARG A 202 3.95 1.53 -16.88
CA ARG A 202 2.93 0.76 -16.15
C ARG A 202 3.45 0.19 -14.82
N ALA A 203 4.70 -0.24 -14.78
CA ALA A 203 5.34 -0.71 -13.56
C ALA A 203 5.53 0.45 -12.57
N LEU A 204 5.89 1.64 -13.04
CA LEU A 204 5.96 2.84 -12.21
C LEU A 204 4.58 3.27 -11.70
N LEU A 205 3.53 3.18 -12.53
CA LEU A 205 2.14 3.45 -12.13
C LEU A 205 1.59 2.45 -11.11
N PHE A 206 2.17 1.25 -11.03
CA PHE A 206 1.82 0.28 -10.00
C PHE A 206 2.36 0.69 -8.62
N VAL A 207 3.49 1.38 -8.60
CA VAL A 207 4.20 1.78 -7.38
C VAL A 207 3.82 3.22 -6.97
N TYR A 208 3.62 4.10 -7.95
CA TYR A 208 3.47 5.53 -7.79
C TYR A 208 2.24 6.04 -8.53
N LYS A 209 1.87 7.29 -8.26
CA LYS A 209 0.91 8.05 -9.09
C LYS A 209 1.59 9.28 -9.70
N PRO A 210 2.53 9.10 -10.65
CA PRO A 210 3.23 10.21 -11.28
C PRO A 210 2.30 10.97 -12.23
N HIS A 211 2.48 12.29 -12.32
CA HIS A 211 1.93 13.08 -13.40
C HIS A 211 2.79 12.91 -14.67
N GLU A 212 2.23 13.21 -15.84
CA GLU A 212 2.93 13.14 -17.13
C GLU A 212 4.27 13.90 -17.11
N ASN A 213 4.28 15.09 -16.50
CA ASN A 213 5.49 15.90 -16.31
C ASN A 213 6.61 15.15 -15.57
N HIS A 214 6.30 14.28 -14.61
CA HIS A 214 7.31 13.49 -13.88
C HIS A 214 7.90 12.39 -14.77
N ILE A 215 7.07 11.75 -15.59
CA ILE A 215 7.51 10.76 -16.57
C ILE A 215 8.41 11.44 -17.63
N GLN A 216 7.99 12.58 -18.15
CA GLN A 216 8.80 13.35 -19.09
C GLN A 216 10.13 13.81 -18.48
N LYS A 217 10.11 14.22 -17.20
CA LYS A 217 11.33 14.56 -16.47
C LYS A 217 12.28 13.37 -16.36
N LEU A 218 11.74 12.19 -16.04
CA LEU A 218 12.53 10.95 -16.00
C LEU A 218 13.21 10.68 -17.35
N TYR A 219 12.49 10.80 -18.46
CA TYR A 219 13.07 10.64 -19.81
C TYR A 219 14.16 11.66 -20.09
N ASN A 220 13.93 12.93 -19.78
CA ASN A 220 14.92 13.98 -20.00
C ASN A 220 16.20 13.76 -19.18
N LEU A 221 16.08 13.26 -17.94
CA LEU A 221 17.23 13.00 -17.07
C LEU A 221 18.01 11.73 -17.46
N THR A 222 17.37 10.78 -18.13
CA THR A 222 17.95 9.45 -18.40
C THR A 222 18.30 9.23 -19.86
N SER A 223 17.80 10.09 -20.76
CA SER A 223 17.92 9.95 -22.21
C SER A 223 17.40 8.59 -22.73
N ILE A 224 16.35 8.06 -22.08
CA ILE A 224 15.63 6.86 -22.52
C ILE A 224 14.73 7.22 -23.71
N ASN A 225 14.70 6.36 -24.73
CA ASN A 225 13.85 6.47 -25.91
C ASN A 225 12.86 5.30 -25.98
N GLU A 226 11.85 5.38 -26.87
CA GLU A 226 10.75 4.41 -26.93
C GLU A 226 11.19 2.96 -27.19
N ASP A 227 12.29 2.76 -27.93
CA ASP A 227 12.83 1.44 -28.28
C ASP A 227 13.71 0.83 -27.18
N PHE A 228 13.94 1.57 -26.09
CA PHE A 228 14.83 1.15 -25.04
C PHE A 228 14.23 -0.01 -24.24
N LYS A 229 15.05 -1.06 -24.04
CA LYS A 229 14.74 -2.16 -23.14
C LYS A 229 15.59 -2.06 -21.88
N MET A 230 14.97 -2.29 -20.73
CA MET A 230 15.64 -2.24 -19.43
C MET A 230 15.47 -3.54 -18.66
N ASP A 231 16.52 -3.95 -17.97
CA ASP A 231 16.47 -5.07 -17.03
C ASP A 231 15.94 -4.62 -15.66
N LEU A 232 15.77 -5.59 -14.76
CA LEU A 232 15.30 -5.34 -13.40
C LEU A 232 16.19 -4.34 -12.64
N LYS A 233 17.51 -4.41 -12.85
CA LYS A 233 18.47 -3.57 -12.12
C LYS A 233 18.31 -2.11 -12.50
N LEU A 234 18.21 -1.82 -13.80
CA LEU A 234 17.96 -0.48 -14.30
C LEU A 234 16.56 0.00 -13.90
N PHE A 235 15.54 -0.86 -13.98
CA PHE A 235 14.20 -0.51 -13.54
C PHE A 235 14.16 -0.05 -12.07
N ILE A 236 14.82 -0.78 -11.16
CA ILE A 236 14.94 -0.38 -9.74
C ILE A 236 15.58 1.01 -9.63
N ALA A 237 16.68 1.26 -10.34
CA ALA A 237 17.36 2.54 -10.28
C ALA A 237 16.50 3.69 -10.85
N LEU A 238 15.69 3.43 -11.89
CA LEU A 238 14.72 4.37 -12.44
C LEU A 238 13.56 4.63 -11.48
N ALA A 239 13.07 3.60 -10.78
CA ALA A 239 12.05 3.75 -9.75
C ALA A 239 12.56 4.58 -8.56
N CYS A 240 13.83 4.43 -8.20
CA CYS A 240 14.49 5.29 -7.21
C CYS A 240 14.58 6.74 -7.68
N LEU A 241 14.97 6.97 -8.95
CA LEU A 241 15.02 8.31 -9.52
C LEU A 241 13.63 8.95 -9.62
N MET A 242 12.59 8.19 -9.98
CA MET A 242 11.21 8.65 -9.97
C MET A 242 10.77 9.11 -8.59
N SER A 243 11.13 8.35 -7.55
CA SER A 243 10.91 8.76 -6.16
C SER A 243 11.58 10.11 -5.85
N ARG A 244 12.82 10.34 -6.30
CA ARG A 244 13.52 11.63 -6.16
C ARG A 244 12.81 12.75 -6.91
N ILE A 245 12.30 12.49 -8.12
CA ILE A 245 11.51 13.46 -8.91
C ILE A 245 10.23 13.86 -8.17
N LEU A 246 9.43 12.87 -7.73
CA LEU A 246 8.19 13.10 -6.98
C LEU A 246 8.41 13.88 -5.68
N TYR A 247 9.57 13.69 -5.05
CA TYR A 247 9.95 14.44 -3.86
C TYR A 247 10.26 15.91 -4.18
N LYS A 248 11.06 16.19 -5.22
CA LYS A 248 11.49 17.54 -5.60
C LYS A 248 10.40 18.35 -6.29
N GLU A 249 9.52 17.69 -7.03
CA GLU A 249 8.47 18.30 -7.84
C GLU A 249 7.09 17.82 -7.36
N PRO A 250 6.64 18.20 -6.15
CA PRO A 250 5.34 17.79 -5.66
C PRO A 250 4.22 18.45 -6.47
N VAL A 251 3.39 17.64 -7.11
CA VAL A 251 2.08 18.04 -7.65
C VAL A 251 1.01 17.59 -6.66
N ASN A 252 -0.04 18.39 -6.46
CA ASN A 252 -1.06 18.18 -5.41
C ASN A 252 -1.69 16.77 -5.38
N ASP A 253 -1.69 16.05 -6.51
CA ASP A 253 -2.27 14.70 -6.64
C ASP A 253 -1.23 13.56 -6.67
N ALA A 254 0.06 13.89 -6.67
CA ALA A 254 1.13 12.91 -6.72
C ALA A 254 1.41 12.33 -5.33
N ILE A 255 1.03 11.07 -5.11
CA ILE A 255 1.28 10.38 -3.84
C ILE A 255 2.78 10.12 -3.68
N LYS A 256 3.35 10.63 -2.58
CA LYS A 256 4.71 10.35 -2.14
C LYS A 256 4.71 9.02 -1.36
N PRO A 257 5.68 8.13 -1.59
CA PRO A 257 5.93 7.04 -0.66
C PRO A 257 6.38 7.59 0.69
N ASP A 258 5.64 7.30 1.75
CA ASP A 258 5.90 7.81 3.11
C ASP A 258 7.23 7.33 3.71
N THR A 259 7.86 6.30 3.12
CA THR A 259 9.16 5.75 3.53
C THR A 259 10.36 6.58 3.10
N ILE A 260 10.19 7.61 2.25
CA ILE A 260 11.28 8.50 1.85
C ILE A 260 11.44 9.60 2.90
N THR A 261 11.72 9.22 4.14
CA THR A 261 11.98 10.19 5.21
C THR A 261 13.46 10.58 5.26
N ARG A 262 13.65 11.91 5.25
CA ARG A 262 14.88 12.68 5.27
C ARG A 262 15.95 12.15 6.23
N LYS A 263 17.06 11.65 5.68
CA LYS A 263 18.45 11.98 6.09
C LYS A 263 19.42 11.81 4.91
N ASP A 264 19.26 12.57 3.83
CA ASP A 264 20.24 12.63 2.72
C ASP A 264 21.58 13.32 3.11
N VAL A 265 22.02 13.23 4.37
CA VAL A 265 23.23 13.94 4.85
C VAL A 265 24.46 13.39 4.15
N LEU A 266 24.52 12.08 3.93
CA LEU A 266 25.61 11.44 3.20
C LEU A 266 25.61 11.81 1.72
N GLU A 267 24.46 11.76 1.06
CA GLU A 267 24.33 12.18 -0.35
C GLU A 267 24.69 13.67 -0.52
N LYS A 268 24.23 14.55 0.39
CA LYS A 268 24.64 15.96 0.38
C LYS A 268 26.14 16.16 0.58
N ALA A 269 26.79 15.31 1.36
CA ALA A 269 28.24 15.34 1.54
C ALA A 269 28.96 14.84 0.27
N ASP A 270 28.48 13.76 -0.35
CA ASP A 270 29.04 13.20 -1.59
C ASP A 270 28.94 14.21 -2.74
N PHE A 271 27.82 14.90 -2.84
CA PHE A 271 27.57 15.93 -3.85
C PHE A 271 28.02 17.33 -3.44
N TYR A 272 28.67 17.47 -2.27
CA TYR A 272 29.15 18.78 -1.82
C TYR A 272 30.15 19.34 -2.83
N ALA A 273 29.79 20.52 -3.34
CA ALA A 273 30.57 21.26 -4.30
C ALA A 273 30.92 20.43 -5.56
N LEU A 274 29.92 19.65 -6.04
CA LEU A 274 30.01 18.83 -7.25
C LEU A 274 30.68 19.56 -8.43
N ASP A 275 30.36 20.84 -8.66
CA ASP A 275 30.89 21.62 -9.78
C ASP A 275 32.43 21.69 -9.81
N TRP A 276 33.09 21.85 -8.65
CA TRP A 276 34.57 21.85 -8.63
C TRP A 276 35.10 20.44 -8.85
N ARG A 277 34.43 19.44 -8.26
CA ARG A 277 34.84 18.03 -8.31
C ARG A 277 34.81 17.47 -9.73
N VAL A 278 33.88 17.95 -10.56
CA VAL A 278 33.73 17.53 -11.96
C VAL A 278 34.33 18.51 -12.96
N SER A 279 35.02 19.57 -12.50
CA SER A 279 35.55 20.61 -13.38
C SER A 279 36.68 20.11 -14.29
N GLU A 280 37.48 19.16 -13.80
CA GLU A 280 38.60 18.55 -14.51
C GLU A 280 38.23 17.27 -15.27
N VAL A 281 36.95 16.87 -15.25
CA VAL A 281 36.47 15.58 -15.78
C VAL A 281 35.54 15.81 -16.98
N ILE A 282 35.79 15.09 -18.07
CA ILE A 282 34.99 15.20 -19.29
C ILE A 282 33.72 14.36 -19.15
N LEU A 283 32.70 14.96 -18.55
CA LEU A 283 31.37 14.36 -18.42
C LEU A 283 30.53 14.58 -19.66
N ARG A 284 29.73 13.57 -20.02
CA ARG A 284 28.63 13.76 -20.97
C ARG A 284 27.63 14.78 -20.43
N THR A 285 27.06 15.58 -21.31
CA THR A 285 26.12 16.67 -20.96
C THR A 285 24.89 16.14 -20.21
N ASP A 286 24.34 15.01 -20.66
CA ASP A 286 23.19 14.35 -20.04
C ASP A 286 23.48 13.86 -18.61
N LEU A 287 24.64 13.26 -18.39
CA LEU A 287 25.07 12.84 -17.05
C LEU A 287 25.28 14.04 -16.13
N ARG A 288 25.88 15.13 -16.64
CA ARG A 288 26.03 16.37 -15.85
C ARG A 288 24.67 16.90 -15.40
N ILE A 289 23.68 16.93 -16.28
CA ILE A 289 22.30 17.34 -15.96
C ILE A 289 21.70 16.44 -14.86
N LEU A 290 21.88 15.12 -14.97
CA LEU A 290 21.41 14.19 -13.94
C LEU A 290 22.07 14.45 -12.59
N LEU A 291 23.40 14.54 -12.53
CA LEU A 291 24.13 14.74 -11.28
C LEU A 291 23.77 16.07 -10.61
N SER A 292 23.64 17.14 -11.40
CA SER A 292 23.16 18.44 -10.90
C SER A 292 21.71 18.37 -10.39
N TYR A 293 20.86 17.54 -11.00
CA TYR A 293 19.49 17.33 -10.52
C TYR A 293 19.44 16.54 -9.22
N LEU A 294 20.41 15.69 -8.92
CA LEU A 294 20.41 14.89 -7.68
C LEU A 294 20.72 15.74 -6.44
N LEU A 295 21.53 16.81 -6.58
CA LEU A 295 21.78 17.83 -5.54
C LEU A 295 20.50 18.50 -5.02
#